data_AF-A0A2Z5PG90-F1
#
_entry.id   AF-A0A2Z5PG90-F1
#
_cell.length_a   1.000
_cell.length_b   1.000
_cell.length_c   1.000
_cell.angle_alpha   90.00
_cell.angle_beta   90.00
_cell.angle_gamma   90.00
#
_symmetry.space_group_name_H-M   'P 1'
#
loop_
_entity.id
_entity.type
_entity.pdbx_description
1 polymer ?
#
loop_
_entity_poly.entity_id
_entity_poly.type
_entity_poly.pdbx_seq_one_letter_code
_entity_poly.pdbx_strand_id
1 'polypeptide(L)'
;MRKSRDANPFKAMPNILYPDELMDKAYNRSEKIAGELRTTTRGLSTPKSKIIEDNKIRTTASVISDNLLKIVEKTPSIDNLDPFYREILEIMVGSDEFKKSLAAVQWASEIVKKLGTQYSRKVKKAQSPQATSIVRKEFIGRVSSVLKQIYPNMAFLGVARNKLKNIPTVKNLPSVVIAGYPNVGKSTLLRTLTDAEPEVNSYPFTTKGLNIGYTEEGIQIIDTPGVLDRPIYERNDIELHAVVAINYLSDMILFVIDPTEFCGFTMEEQFNLLQEIRKTFNVPILVALTKMDVDEIEGLDKLEEDLGEYEVLKVSSFKKEGIADLRERLLDILDEQGLMDLLEE
;
A
#
# COMPACT_ATOMS: atom_id res chain seq x y z
N MET A 1 -5.73 14.99 14.18
CA MET A 1 -6.55 14.73 12.99
C MET A 1 -5.97 13.57 12.20
N ARG A 2 -6.64 12.43 12.22
CA ARG A 2 -6.34 11.33 11.28
C ARG A 2 -6.50 11.87 9.84
N LYS A 3 -5.49 11.72 8.99
CA LYS A 3 -5.67 11.98 7.56
C LYS A 3 -6.56 10.86 7.02
N SER A 4 -7.56 11.21 6.21
CA SER A 4 -8.43 10.23 5.52
C SER A 4 -7.58 9.11 4.90
N ARG A 5 -7.83 7.86 5.34
CA ARG A 5 -7.20 6.63 4.85
C ARG A 5 -8.06 5.96 3.77
N ASP A 6 -9.09 6.64 3.27
CA ASP A 6 -10.23 6.01 2.58
C ASP A 6 -9.92 5.49 1.17
N ALA A 7 -8.67 5.61 0.73
CA ALA A 7 -8.21 5.04 -0.52
C ALA A 7 -6.76 4.57 -0.43
N ASN A 8 -6.50 3.37 -0.95
CA ASN A 8 -5.13 2.93 -1.23
C ASN A 8 -4.39 3.99 -2.07
N PRO A 9 -3.32 4.62 -1.52
CA PRO A 9 -2.68 5.79 -2.14
C PRO A 9 -1.95 5.44 -3.44
N PHE A 10 -1.63 4.17 -3.67
CA PHE A 10 -0.92 3.69 -4.86
C PHE A 10 -1.86 3.41 -6.04
N LYS A 11 -3.18 3.40 -5.86
CA LYS A 11 -4.15 3.23 -6.96
C LYS A 11 -4.05 4.36 -8.00
N ALA A 12 -3.62 5.55 -7.58
CA ALA A 12 -3.44 6.70 -8.47
C ALA A 12 -2.23 6.57 -9.40
N MET A 13 -1.29 5.65 -9.13
CA MET A 13 -0.11 5.45 -9.96
C MET A 13 -0.51 5.04 -11.38
N PRO A 14 0.00 5.72 -12.43
CA PRO A 14 -0.29 5.38 -13.81
C PRO A 14 0.43 4.09 -14.24
N ASN A 15 -0.04 3.45 -15.31
CA ASN A 15 0.72 2.39 -15.97
C ASN A 15 2.08 2.93 -16.45
N ILE A 16 3.13 2.13 -16.23
CA ILE A 16 4.49 2.47 -16.66
C ILE A 16 4.67 1.94 -18.08
N LEU A 17 4.87 2.83 -19.06
CA LEU A 17 5.22 2.45 -20.43
C LEU A 17 6.72 2.20 -20.51
N TYR A 18 7.14 1.07 -21.09
CA TYR A 18 8.56 0.78 -21.26
C TYR A 18 9.18 1.61 -22.40
N PRO A 19 10.53 1.65 -22.50
CA PRO A 19 11.22 2.53 -23.44
C PRO A 19 10.68 2.47 -24.87
N ASP A 20 10.49 1.27 -25.43
CA ASP A 20 10.01 1.13 -26.81
C ASP A 20 8.56 1.59 -26.97
N GLU A 21 7.68 1.23 -26.04
CA GLU A 21 6.27 1.67 -26.03
C GLU A 21 6.15 3.19 -25.91
N LEU A 22 6.98 3.80 -25.07
CA LEU A 22 7.01 5.24 -24.86
C LEU A 22 7.58 5.97 -26.10
N MET A 23 8.62 5.41 -26.73
CA MET A 23 9.17 5.90 -27.98
C MET A 23 8.14 5.82 -29.12
N ASP A 24 7.42 4.71 -29.25
CA ASP A 24 6.38 4.52 -30.26
C ASP A 24 5.22 5.49 -30.07
N LYS A 25 4.78 5.68 -28.82
CA LYS A 25 3.76 6.68 -28.48
C LYS A 25 4.19 8.09 -28.87
N ALA A 26 5.43 8.45 -28.58
CA ALA A 26 6.00 9.75 -28.93
C ALA A 26 6.16 9.92 -30.45
N TYR A 27 6.61 8.86 -31.14
CA TYR A 27 6.75 8.84 -32.60
C TYR A 27 5.41 9.05 -33.28
N ASN A 28 4.39 8.26 -32.93
CA ASN A 28 3.04 8.36 -33.49
C ASN A 28 2.43 9.75 -33.31
N ARG A 29 2.58 10.34 -32.11
CA ARG A 29 2.09 11.71 -31.85
C ARG A 29 2.84 12.74 -32.70
N SER A 30 4.16 12.59 -32.85
CA SER A 30 4.99 13.50 -33.63
C SER A 30 4.72 13.42 -35.14
N GLU A 31 4.49 12.22 -35.69
CA GLU A 31 4.19 12.04 -37.11
C GLU A 31 2.81 12.59 -37.48
N LYS A 32 1.81 12.46 -36.59
CA LYS A 32 0.49 13.08 -36.80
C LYS A 32 0.61 14.59 -36.99
N ILE A 33 1.29 15.28 -36.06
CA ILE A 33 1.50 16.74 -36.13
C ILE A 33 2.33 17.11 -37.36
N ALA A 34 3.36 16.33 -37.68
CA ALA A 34 4.17 16.57 -38.87
C ALA A 34 3.38 16.41 -40.18
N GLY A 35 2.42 15.47 -40.24
CA GLY A 35 1.51 15.30 -41.37
C GLY A 35 0.70 16.55 -41.65
N GLU A 36 0.11 17.13 -40.62
CA GLU A 36 -0.66 18.40 -40.69
C GLU A 36 0.23 19.59 -41.10
N LEU A 37 1.47 19.64 -40.62
CA LEU A 37 2.41 20.69 -41.02
C LEU A 37 2.90 20.57 -42.46
N ARG A 38 3.03 19.34 -42.99
CA ARG A 38 3.45 19.12 -44.39
C ARG A 38 2.45 19.67 -45.39
N THR A 39 1.15 19.63 -45.07
CA THR A 39 0.07 20.15 -45.93
C THR A 39 -0.08 21.67 -45.81
N THR A 40 0.07 22.22 -44.59
CA THR A 40 -0.17 23.65 -44.30
C THR A 40 1.05 24.53 -44.56
N THR A 41 2.27 24.02 -44.37
CA THR A 41 3.50 24.81 -44.51
C THR A 41 3.89 24.96 -45.99
N ARG A 42 3.87 26.20 -46.49
CA ARG A 42 4.33 26.60 -47.84
C ARG A 42 5.72 27.24 -47.77
N GLY A 43 6.51 27.13 -48.84
CA GLY A 43 7.82 27.77 -48.96
C GLY A 43 8.95 26.82 -49.38
N LEU A 44 10.18 27.35 -49.33
CA LEU A 44 11.40 26.64 -49.71
C LEU A 44 11.62 25.37 -48.87
N SER A 45 12.28 24.38 -49.47
CA SER A 45 12.51 23.05 -48.86
C SER A 45 13.19 23.14 -47.48
N THR A 46 14.21 23.98 -47.32
CA THR A 46 14.98 24.10 -46.08
C THR A 46 14.20 24.76 -44.92
N PRO A 47 13.57 25.94 -45.07
CA PRO A 47 12.70 26.49 -44.03
C PRO A 47 11.57 25.54 -43.62
N LYS A 48 10.93 24.88 -44.61
CA LYS A 48 9.87 23.90 -44.35
C LYS A 48 10.39 22.70 -43.54
N SER A 49 11.55 22.15 -43.88
CA SER A 49 12.12 21.01 -43.15
C SER A 49 12.46 21.39 -41.70
N LYS A 50 13.00 22.60 -41.46
CA LYS A 50 13.29 23.09 -40.11
C LYS A 50 12.04 23.13 -39.24
N ILE A 51 10.93 23.66 -39.77
CA ILE A 51 9.65 23.75 -39.04
C ILE A 51 9.15 22.36 -38.66
N ILE A 52 9.13 21.43 -39.62
CA ILE A 52 8.61 20.07 -39.40
C ILE A 52 9.48 19.32 -38.39
N GLU A 53 10.80 19.32 -38.57
CA GLU A 53 11.72 18.57 -37.70
C GLU A 53 11.82 19.20 -36.30
N ASP A 54 11.72 20.53 -36.16
CA ASP A 54 11.63 21.21 -34.86
C ASP A 54 10.38 20.78 -34.09
N ASN A 55 9.22 20.75 -34.77
CA ASN A 55 7.97 20.31 -34.15
C ASN A 55 8.02 18.84 -33.74
N LYS A 56 8.64 17.96 -34.55
CA LYS A 56 8.87 16.56 -34.17
C LYS A 56 9.69 16.44 -32.89
N ILE A 57 10.84 17.12 -32.83
CA ILE A 57 11.72 17.10 -31.65
C ILE A 57 10.99 17.60 -30.41
N ARG A 58 10.29 18.73 -30.50
CA ARG A 58 9.53 19.31 -29.38
C ARG A 58 8.40 18.39 -28.92
N THR A 59 7.64 17.83 -29.85
CA THR A 59 6.55 16.90 -29.55
C THR A 59 7.06 15.64 -28.88
N THR A 60 8.10 15.02 -29.44
CA THR A 60 8.70 13.82 -28.85
C THR A 60 9.23 14.11 -27.45
N ALA A 61 9.94 15.22 -27.25
CA ALA A 61 10.46 15.60 -25.95
C ALA A 61 9.35 15.78 -24.92
N SER A 62 8.28 16.52 -25.25
CA SER A 62 7.13 16.73 -24.36
C SER A 62 6.40 15.43 -24.05
N VAL A 63 6.05 14.62 -25.05
CA VAL A 63 5.31 13.36 -24.81
C VAL A 63 6.08 12.44 -23.85
N ILE A 64 7.40 12.35 -24.00
CA ILE A 64 8.24 11.51 -23.16
C ILE A 64 8.41 12.14 -21.78
N SER A 65 8.83 13.42 -21.70
CA SER A 65 9.07 14.08 -20.41
C SER A 65 7.81 14.12 -19.56
N ASP A 66 6.66 14.43 -20.16
CA ASP A 66 5.41 14.59 -19.44
C ASP A 66 4.85 13.24 -19.00
N ASN A 67 5.08 12.16 -19.77
CA ASN A 67 4.70 10.82 -19.34
C ASN A 67 5.54 10.33 -18.15
N LEU A 68 6.86 10.55 -18.20
CA LEU A 68 7.76 10.21 -17.08
C LEU A 68 7.44 11.04 -15.83
N LEU A 69 7.25 12.35 -15.98
CA LEU A 69 6.91 13.24 -14.88
C LEU A 69 5.56 12.86 -14.24
N LYS A 70 4.57 12.50 -15.05
CA LYS A 70 3.27 12.04 -14.55
C LYS A 70 3.37 10.82 -13.64
N ILE A 71 4.34 9.91 -13.86
CA ILE A 71 4.58 8.78 -12.96
C ILE A 71 4.94 9.31 -11.57
N VAL A 72 5.87 10.26 -11.49
CA VAL A 72 6.35 10.84 -10.24
C VAL A 72 5.23 11.63 -9.55
N GLU A 73 4.54 12.50 -10.27
CA GLU A 73 3.47 13.36 -9.73
C GLU A 73 2.25 12.59 -9.22
N LYS A 74 1.93 11.46 -9.82
CA LYS A 74 0.78 10.62 -9.44
C LYS A 74 1.14 9.52 -8.45
N THR A 75 2.42 9.36 -8.12
CA THR A 75 2.86 8.45 -7.07
C THR A 75 2.83 9.19 -5.74
N PRO A 76 2.26 8.60 -4.66
CA PRO A 76 2.21 9.27 -3.37
C PRO A 76 3.61 9.54 -2.83
N SER A 77 3.77 10.69 -2.19
CA SER A 77 5.02 11.04 -1.50
C SER A 77 5.21 10.13 -0.29
N ILE A 78 6.30 9.37 -0.27
CA ILE A 78 6.60 8.39 0.79
C ILE A 78 6.70 9.05 2.16
N ASP A 79 7.27 10.25 2.21
CA ASP A 79 7.46 11.00 3.47
C ASP A 79 6.11 11.46 4.06
N ASN A 80 5.08 11.58 3.20
CA ASN A 80 3.72 11.96 3.59
C ASN A 80 2.74 10.78 3.63
N LEU A 81 3.19 9.56 3.33
CA LEU A 81 2.36 8.36 3.45
C LEU A 81 1.96 8.13 4.91
N ASP A 82 0.76 7.58 5.08
CA ASP A 82 0.36 7.00 6.36
C ASP A 82 1.41 5.96 6.79
N PRO A 83 1.79 5.92 8.09
CA PRO A 83 2.77 4.96 8.58
C PRO A 83 2.44 3.50 8.21
N PHE A 84 1.16 3.12 8.21
CA PHE A 84 0.73 1.80 7.74
C PHE A 84 1.22 1.52 6.32
N TYR A 85 0.93 2.43 5.38
CA TYR A 85 1.30 2.27 3.98
C TYR A 85 2.82 2.36 3.75
N ARG A 86 3.55 3.05 4.63
CA ARG A 86 5.01 3.10 4.59
C ARG A 86 5.62 1.74 4.94
N GLU A 87 5.13 1.08 5.99
CA GLU A 87 5.59 -0.26 6.35
C GLU A 87 5.25 -1.29 5.26
N ILE A 88 4.05 -1.22 4.67
CA ILE A 88 3.68 -2.07 3.54
C ILE A 88 4.58 -1.84 2.33
N LEU A 89 4.94 -0.59 2.04
CA LEU A 89 5.88 -0.27 0.97
C LEU A 89 7.26 -0.90 1.24
N GLU A 90 7.76 -0.77 2.48
CA GLU A 90 9.05 -1.34 2.88
C GLU A 90 9.06 -2.86 2.68
N ILE A 91 8.04 -3.55 3.16
CA ILE A 91 7.88 -5.00 3.02
C ILE A 91 7.86 -5.47 1.56
N MET A 92 7.03 -4.82 0.74
CA MET A 92 6.70 -5.37 -0.58
C MET A 92 7.75 -5.04 -1.65
N VAL A 93 8.38 -3.87 -1.53
CA VAL A 93 9.24 -3.31 -2.59
C VAL A 93 10.50 -2.61 -2.08
N GLY A 94 10.59 -2.29 -0.79
CA GLY A 94 11.69 -1.49 -0.22
C GLY A 94 11.55 0.00 -0.56
N SER A 95 11.43 0.85 0.46
CA SER A 95 11.16 2.28 0.28
C SER A 95 12.32 3.02 -0.39
N ASP A 96 13.55 2.65 -0.07
CA ASP A 96 14.77 3.25 -0.64
C ASP A 96 14.90 3.00 -2.14
N GLU A 97 14.73 1.75 -2.57
CA GLU A 97 14.81 1.41 -4.00
C GLU A 97 13.67 2.05 -4.79
N PHE A 98 12.49 2.14 -4.19
CA PHE A 98 11.36 2.86 -4.76
C PHE A 98 11.62 4.36 -4.92
N LYS A 99 12.17 5.02 -3.90
CA LYS A 99 12.60 6.43 -3.97
C LYS A 99 13.66 6.65 -5.05
N LYS A 100 14.70 5.81 -5.09
CA LYS A 100 15.78 5.89 -6.09
C LYS A 100 15.25 5.72 -7.51
N SER A 101 14.33 4.77 -7.71
CA SER A 101 13.72 4.53 -9.01
C SER A 101 12.84 5.69 -9.49
N LEU A 102 12.04 6.30 -8.60
CA LEU A 102 11.30 7.52 -8.92
C LEU A 102 12.23 8.69 -9.27
N ALA A 103 13.32 8.87 -8.52
CA ALA A 103 14.30 9.92 -8.78
C ALA A 103 14.99 9.73 -10.15
N ALA A 104 15.30 8.50 -10.54
CA ALA A 104 15.83 8.19 -11.87
C ALA A 104 14.85 8.55 -12.99
N VAL A 105 13.55 8.26 -12.82
CA VAL A 105 12.50 8.63 -13.76
C VAL A 105 12.33 10.15 -13.86
N GLN A 106 12.34 10.85 -12.73
CA GLN A 106 12.32 12.33 -12.67
C GLN A 106 13.51 12.92 -13.43
N TRP A 107 14.72 12.43 -13.14
CA TRP A 107 15.94 12.84 -13.84
C TRP A 107 15.82 12.66 -15.35
N ALA A 108 15.35 11.50 -15.82
CA ALA A 108 15.19 11.23 -17.24
C ALA A 108 14.20 12.20 -17.90
N SER A 109 13.09 12.53 -17.22
CA SER A 109 12.14 13.55 -17.70
C SER A 109 12.84 14.89 -17.95
N GLU A 110 13.63 15.36 -16.97
CA GLU A 110 14.35 16.63 -17.06
C GLU A 110 15.42 16.62 -18.16
N ILE A 111 16.16 15.52 -18.30
CA ILE A 111 17.17 15.36 -19.35
C ILE A 111 16.52 15.38 -20.74
N VAL A 112 15.42 14.65 -20.95
CA VAL A 112 14.71 14.64 -22.23
C VAL A 112 14.18 16.03 -22.59
N LYS A 113 13.63 16.76 -21.61
CA LYS A 113 13.17 18.16 -21.80
C LYS A 113 14.33 19.09 -22.19
N LYS A 114 15.50 18.96 -21.56
CA LYS A 114 16.73 19.71 -21.90
C LYS A 114 17.21 19.36 -23.32
N LEU A 115 17.25 18.07 -23.67
CA LEU A 115 17.63 17.60 -25.00
C LEU A 115 16.70 18.17 -26.08
N GLY A 116 15.38 18.16 -25.86
CA GLY A 116 14.40 18.73 -26.79
C GLY A 116 14.68 20.21 -27.07
N THR A 117 14.97 21.00 -26.03
CA THR A 117 15.31 22.42 -26.18
C THR A 117 16.64 22.63 -26.93
N GLN A 118 17.66 21.84 -26.60
CA GLN A 118 18.98 21.92 -27.24
C GLN A 118 18.92 21.56 -28.73
N TYR A 119 18.29 20.44 -29.07
CA TYR A 119 18.22 19.95 -30.45
C TYR A 119 17.26 20.77 -31.31
N SER A 120 16.20 21.34 -30.73
CA SER A 120 15.39 22.37 -31.38
C SER A 120 16.23 23.55 -31.88
N ARG A 121 17.12 24.09 -31.03
CA ARG A 121 18.05 25.17 -31.43
C ARG A 121 19.01 24.72 -32.52
N LYS A 122 19.51 23.48 -32.47
CA LYS A 122 20.39 22.91 -33.50
C LYS A 122 19.67 22.79 -34.86
N VAL A 123 18.43 22.28 -34.89
CA VAL A 123 17.63 22.16 -36.13
C VAL A 123 17.42 23.51 -36.79
N LYS A 124 17.11 24.55 -36.01
CA LYS A 124 16.91 25.91 -36.55
C LYS A 124 18.17 26.46 -37.24
N LYS A 125 19.37 26.06 -36.81
CA LYS A 125 20.66 26.45 -37.38
C LYS A 125 21.12 25.60 -38.57
N ALA A 126 20.48 24.45 -38.84
CA ALA A 126 20.87 23.57 -39.95
C ALA A 126 20.71 24.29 -41.31
N GLN A 127 21.54 23.94 -42.31
CA GLN A 127 21.54 24.64 -43.60
C GLN A 127 20.88 23.86 -44.74
N SER A 128 20.47 22.61 -44.50
CA SER A 128 19.83 21.75 -45.49
C SER A 128 18.79 20.81 -44.86
N PRO A 129 17.84 20.27 -45.66
CA PRO A 129 16.90 19.25 -45.20
C PRO A 129 17.59 18.00 -44.64
N GLN A 130 18.68 17.58 -45.29
CA GLN A 130 19.50 16.45 -44.85
C GLN A 130 20.09 16.72 -43.46
N ALA A 131 20.65 17.91 -43.24
CA ALA A 131 21.17 18.31 -41.93
C ALA A 131 20.08 18.34 -40.85
N THR A 132 18.86 18.81 -41.15
CA THR A 132 17.75 18.78 -40.18
C THR A 132 17.38 17.35 -39.78
N SER A 133 17.38 16.41 -40.72
CA SER A 133 17.08 14.99 -40.46
C SER A 133 18.18 14.31 -39.64
N ILE A 134 19.45 14.62 -39.89
CA ILE A 134 20.58 14.11 -39.09
C ILE A 134 20.45 14.56 -37.63
N VAL A 135 20.19 15.86 -37.41
CA VAL A 135 20.01 16.41 -36.05
C VAL A 135 18.84 15.74 -35.33
N ARG A 136 17.72 15.47 -36.01
CA ARG A 136 16.61 14.70 -35.41
C ARG A 136 17.03 13.27 -35.07
N LYS A 137 17.74 12.55 -35.96
CA LYS A 137 18.21 11.18 -35.69
C LYS A 137 19.13 11.13 -34.47
N GLU A 138 20.05 12.09 -34.35
CA GLU A 138 20.90 12.25 -33.16
C GLU A 138 20.08 12.45 -31.88
N PHE A 139 19.08 13.35 -31.93
CA PHE A 139 18.17 13.57 -30.81
C PHE A 139 17.45 12.28 -30.38
N ILE A 140 16.86 11.56 -31.34
CA ILE A 140 16.17 10.29 -31.07
C ILE A 140 17.11 9.25 -30.46
N GLY A 141 18.34 9.13 -30.98
CA GLY A 141 19.35 8.23 -30.40
C GLY A 141 19.71 8.60 -28.96
N ARG A 142 19.85 9.90 -28.65
CA ARG A 142 20.12 10.37 -27.28
C ARG A 142 18.96 10.09 -26.33
N VAL A 143 17.73 10.35 -26.76
CA VAL A 143 16.54 10.05 -25.94
C VAL A 143 16.40 8.56 -25.69
N SER A 144 16.58 7.72 -26.73
CA SER A 144 16.57 6.26 -26.58
C SER A 144 17.64 5.79 -25.60
N SER A 145 18.85 6.36 -25.64
CA SER A 145 19.91 6.07 -24.68
C SER A 145 19.51 6.41 -23.24
N VAL A 146 18.85 7.55 -23.01
CA VAL A 146 18.38 7.95 -21.67
C VAL A 146 17.31 6.99 -21.16
N LEU A 147 16.33 6.63 -21.99
CA LEU A 147 15.26 5.69 -21.60
C LEU A 147 15.81 4.29 -21.33
N LYS A 148 16.76 3.81 -22.13
CA LYS A 148 17.43 2.52 -21.89
C LYS A 148 18.21 2.51 -20.58
N GLN A 149 18.82 3.63 -20.21
CA GLN A 149 19.56 3.74 -18.94
C GLN A 149 18.64 3.58 -17.72
N ILE A 150 17.42 4.10 -17.77
CA ILE A 150 16.44 3.99 -16.66
C ILE A 150 15.49 2.82 -16.78
N TYR A 151 15.65 1.96 -17.80
CA TYR A 151 14.78 0.80 -17.99
C TYR A 151 14.65 -0.09 -16.74
N PRO A 152 15.73 -0.41 -16.00
CA PRO A 152 15.61 -1.20 -14.76
C PRO A 152 14.68 -0.55 -13.73
N ASN A 153 14.76 0.77 -13.56
CA ASN A 153 13.91 1.52 -12.63
C ASN A 153 12.45 1.55 -13.09
N MET A 154 12.20 1.67 -14.40
CA MET A 154 10.86 1.62 -14.97
C MET A 154 10.23 0.22 -14.78
N ALA A 155 11.01 -0.84 -15.03
CA ALA A 155 10.58 -2.22 -14.81
C ALA A 155 10.26 -2.48 -13.33
N PHE A 156 11.15 -2.05 -12.43
CA PHE A 156 10.94 -2.12 -10.99
C PHE A 156 9.63 -1.40 -10.58
N LEU A 157 9.42 -0.15 -11.01
CA LEU A 157 8.21 0.60 -10.69
C LEU A 157 6.94 -0.04 -11.27
N GLY A 158 7.03 -0.68 -12.44
CA GLY A 158 5.94 -1.43 -13.04
C GLY A 158 5.52 -2.63 -12.17
N VAL A 159 6.49 -3.40 -11.69
CA VAL A 159 6.26 -4.52 -10.76
C VAL A 159 5.73 -4.00 -9.42
N ALA A 160 6.37 -2.97 -8.86
CA ALA A 160 5.99 -2.36 -7.59
C ALA A 160 4.54 -1.87 -7.61
N ARG A 161 4.15 -1.14 -8.66
CA ARG A 161 2.76 -0.70 -8.84
C ARG A 161 1.77 -1.87 -8.84
N ASN A 162 2.09 -2.96 -9.54
CA ASN A 162 1.19 -4.11 -9.62
C ASN A 162 1.02 -4.82 -8.28
N LYS A 163 2.05 -4.82 -7.43
CA LYS A 163 1.96 -5.30 -6.05
C LYS A 163 1.14 -4.33 -5.18
N LEU A 164 1.48 -3.04 -5.21
CA LEU A 164 0.94 -2.02 -4.32
C LEU A 164 -0.51 -1.64 -4.61
N LYS A 165 -1.02 -1.82 -5.85
CA LYS A 165 -2.41 -1.50 -6.18
C LYS A 165 -3.45 -2.39 -5.46
N ASN A 166 -3.02 -3.55 -4.96
CA ASN A 166 -3.89 -4.57 -4.34
C ASN A 166 -3.79 -4.61 -2.81
N ILE A 167 -3.01 -3.73 -2.18
CA ILE A 167 -2.90 -3.66 -0.72
C ILE A 167 -4.23 -3.18 -0.11
N PRO A 168 -4.48 -3.48 1.19
CA PRO A 168 -5.75 -3.19 1.84
C PRO A 168 -6.07 -1.70 1.77
N THR A 169 -7.34 -1.38 1.55
CA THR A 169 -7.84 -0.03 1.83
C THR A 169 -8.34 -0.05 3.27
N VAL A 170 -7.73 0.76 4.14
CA VAL A 170 -8.10 0.80 5.55
C VAL A 170 -8.99 2.02 5.74
N LYS A 171 -10.19 1.83 6.28
CA LYS A 171 -11.08 2.97 6.55
C LYS A 171 -10.55 3.73 7.76
N ASN A 172 -10.87 5.01 7.83
CA ASN A 172 -10.52 5.82 8.99
C ASN A 172 -11.50 5.62 10.17
N LEU A 173 -11.72 4.36 10.56
CA LEU A 173 -12.63 3.97 11.63
C LEU A 173 -11.85 3.52 12.87
N PRO A 174 -12.43 3.61 14.08
CA PRO A 174 -11.90 2.91 15.25
C PRO A 174 -11.68 1.44 14.93
N SER A 175 -10.48 0.92 15.22
CA SER A 175 -10.05 -0.39 14.74
C SER A 175 -9.61 -1.31 15.88
N VAL A 176 -10.32 -2.42 16.05
CA VAL A 176 -9.98 -3.50 16.99
C VAL A 176 -9.30 -4.62 16.24
N VAL A 177 -8.07 -4.95 16.64
CA VAL A 177 -7.31 -6.05 16.06
C VAL A 177 -7.41 -7.29 16.94
N ILE A 178 -7.82 -8.41 16.35
CA ILE A 178 -7.92 -9.70 17.03
C ILE A 178 -6.58 -10.43 16.95
N ALA A 179 -6.02 -10.77 18.11
CA ALA A 179 -4.77 -11.50 18.25
C ALA A 179 -4.96 -12.79 19.05
N GLY A 180 -3.99 -13.71 18.97
CA GLY A 180 -4.02 -14.99 19.66
C GLY A 180 -3.66 -16.16 18.72
N TYR A 181 -3.36 -17.33 19.27
CA TYR A 181 -2.91 -18.50 18.51
C TYR A 181 -3.91 -18.98 17.44
N PRO A 182 -3.49 -19.78 16.44
CA PRO A 182 -4.42 -20.41 15.51
C PRO A 182 -5.48 -21.22 16.24
N ASN A 183 -6.68 -21.32 15.66
CA ASN A 183 -7.79 -22.15 16.17
C ASN A 183 -8.37 -21.81 17.56
N VAL A 184 -7.92 -20.72 18.21
CA VAL A 184 -8.54 -20.23 19.46
C VAL A 184 -9.95 -19.68 19.25
N GLY A 185 -10.32 -19.31 18.02
CA GLY A 185 -11.67 -18.83 17.68
C GLY A 185 -11.74 -17.41 17.11
N LYS A 186 -10.60 -16.78 16.81
CA LYS A 186 -10.51 -15.41 16.25
C LYS A 186 -11.48 -15.12 15.11
N SER A 187 -11.46 -15.91 14.03
CA SER A 187 -12.31 -15.67 12.85
C SER A 187 -13.80 -15.92 13.14
N THR A 188 -14.12 -16.83 14.07
CA THR A 188 -15.50 -17.05 14.53
C THR A 188 -15.99 -15.86 15.35
N LEU A 189 -15.13 -15.34 16.23
CA LEU A 189 -15.43 -14.16 17.03
C LEU A 189 -15.62 -12.92 16.16
N LEU A 190 -14.74 -12.70 15.17
CA LEU A 190 -14.90 -11.66 14.15
C LEU A 190 -16.31 -11.71 13.53
N ARG A 191 -16.69 -12.85 12.95
CA ARG A 191 -18.01 -13.03 12.31
C ARG A 191 -19.19 -12.85 13.24
N THR A 192 -18.99 -13.09 14.54
CA THR A 192 -20.04 -12.95 15.54
C THR A 192 -20.20 -11.49 15.98
N LEU A 193 -19.10 -10.73 15.98
CA LEU A 193 -19.07 -9.30 16.33
C LEU A 193 -19.45 -8.38 15.17
N THR A 194 -19.42 -8.87 13.92
CA THR A 194 -19.65 -8.06 12.71
C THR A 194 -20.97 -8.44 12.05
N ASP A 195 -21.67 -7.46 11.47
CA ASP A 195 -23.05 -7.68 10.98
C ASP A 195 -23.10 -8.24 9.56
N ALA A 196 -22.04 -8.01 8.77
CA ALA A 196 -21.87 -8.53 7.43
C ALA A 196 -20.70 -9.53 7.36
N GLU A 197 -20.66 -10.34 6.29
CA GLU A 197 -19.54 -11.27 6.09
C GLU A 197 -18.22 -10.47 5.92
N PRO A 198 -17.18 -10.80 6.70
CA PRO A 198 -15.91 -10.08 6.64
C PRO A 198 -15.26 -10.12 5.26
N GLU A 199 -14.68 -8.99 4.85
CA GLU A 199 -13.94 -8.86 3.61
C GLU A 199 -12.51 -9.37 3.76
N VAL A 200 -12.05 -10.17 2.79
CA VAL A 200 -10.69 -10.69 2.75
C VAL A 200 -9.79 -9.75 1.96
N ASN A 201 -8.81 -9.16 2.63
CA ASN A 201 -7.86 -8.21 2.05
C ASN A 201 -6.45 -8.79 1.97
N SER A 202 -5.79 -8.67 0.82
CA SER A 202 -4.43 -9.17 0.63
C SER A 202 -3.46 -8.47 1.59
N TYR A 203 -2.71 -9.25 2.36
CA TYR A 203 -1.72 -8.73 3.30
C TYR A 203 -0.40 -9.50 3.20
N PRO A 204 0.76 -8.83 3.24
CA PRO A 204 2.05 -9.50 3.15
C PRO A 204 2.21 -10.60 4.21
N PHE A 205 2.84 -11.71 3.82
CA PHE A 205 3.11 -12.87 4.68
C PHE A 205 1.90 -13.61 5.24
N THR A 206 0.70 -13.32 4.72
CA THR A 206 -0.50 -14.09 5.05
C THR A 206 -0.87 -15.00 3.88
N THR A 207 -1.30 -16.22 4.18
CA THR A 207 -1.82 -17.15 3.16
C THR A 207 -3.27 -16.85 2.80
N LYS A 208 -4.03 -16.31 3.77
CA LYS A 208 -5.46 -16.03 3.63
C LYS A 208 -5.80 -14.54 3.54
N GLY A 209 -4.87 -13.62 3.74
CA GLY A 209 -5.19 -12.19 3.88
C GLY A 209 -5.63 -11.82 5.30
N LEU A 210 -5.91 -10.54 5.51
CA LEU A 210 -6.62 -10.04 6.69
C LEU A 210 -8.13 -10.16 6.46
N ASN A 211 -8.87 -10.61 7.47
CA ASN A 211 -10.33 -10.55 7.43
C ASN A 211 -10.76 -9.28 8.16
N ILE A 212 -11.50 -8.41 7.48
CA ILE A 212 -11.95 -7.12 8.01
C ILE A 212 -13.48 -7.11 7.99
N GLY A 213 -14.09 -6.97 9.16
CA GLY A 213 -15.52 -6.75 9.29
C GLY A 213 -15.83 -5.41 9.94
N TYR A 214 -17.09 -5.02 9.86
CA TYR A 214 -17.59 -3.75 10.39
C TYR A 214 -18.78 -4.02 11.31
N THR A 215 -18.87 -3.27 12.40
CA THR A 215 -20.03 -3.26 13.29
C THR A 215 -20.99 -2.11 12.93
N GLU A 216 -22.24 -2.19 13.35
CA GLU A 216 -23.25 -1.13 13.13
C GLU A 216 -22.83 0.21 13.73
N GLU A 217 -22.08 0.17 14.83
CA GLU A 217 -21.56 1.34 15.54
C GLU A 217 -20.34 1.97 14.84
N GLY A 218 -19.92 1.44 13.68
CA GLY A 218 -18.82 2.02 12.90
C GLY A 218 -17.43 1.57 13.34
N ILE A 219 -17.31 0.48 14.10
CA ILE A 219 -16.02 -0.11 14.46
C ILE A 219 -15.55 -1.06 13.35
N GLN A 220 -14.26 -1.01 13.03
CA GLN A 220 -13.59 -1.98 12.18
C GLN A 220 -12.96 -3.08 13.04
N ILE A 221 -13.33 -4.33 12.81
CA ILE A 221 -12.73 -5.50 13.47
C ILE A 221 -11.82 -6.23 12.47
N ILE A 222 -10.57 -6.49 12.86
CA ILE A 222 -9.53 -7.03 11.96
C ILE A 222 -8.98 -8.33 12.56
N ASP A 223 -9.14 -9.45 11.86
CA ASP A 223 -8.46 -10.71 12.16
C ASP A 223 -7.16 -10.78 11.36
N THR A 224 -6.06 -11.09 12.06
CA THR A 224 -4.69 -11.04 11.54
C THR A 224 -4.00 -12.41 11.50
N PRO A 225 -4.53 -13.39 10.73
CA PRO A 225 -3.96 -14.74 10.67
C PRO A 225 -2.55 -14.70 10.07
N GLY A 226 -1.61 -15.41 10.70
CA GLY A 226 -0.19 -15.44 10.34
C GLY A 226 0.63 -14.23 10.83
N VAL A 227 -0.02 -13.20 11.38
CA VAL A 227 0.63 -11.94 11.80
C VAL A 227 0.65 -11.73 13.30
N LEU A 228 -0.40 -12.12 14.05
CA LEU A 228 -0.45 -11.99 15.52
C LEU A 228 -0.88 -13.29 16.20
N ASP A 229 -0.47 -14.42 15.63
CA ASP A 229 -0.83 -15.77 16.07
C ASP A 229 0.36 -16.68 16.36
N ARG A 230 1.56 -16.11 16.43
CA ARG A 230 2.79 -16.80 16.83
C ARG A 230 3.78 -15.81 17.44
N PRO A 231 4.79 -16.28 18.18
CA PRO A 231 5.75 -15.40 18.84
C PRO A 231 6.45 -14.45 17.87
N ILE A 232 6.69 -13.23 18.33
CA ILE A 232 7.29 -12.14 17.55
C ILE A 232 8.77 -12.41 17.30
N TYR A 233 9.48 -13.04 18.25
CA TYR A 233 10.92 -13.32 18.11
C TYR A 233 11.24 -14.36 17.02
N GLU A 234 10.26 -15.13 16.56
CA GLU A 234 10.42 -16.09 15.47
C GLU A 234 10.30 -15.45 14.07
N ARG A 235 9.98 -14.15 14.01
CA ARG A 235 9.76 -13.42 12.77
C ARG A 235 11.07 -12.87 12.23
N ASN A 236 11.23 -12.97 10.90
CA ASN A 236 12.29 -12.26 10.21
C ASN A 236 11.99 -10.74 10.13
N ASP A 237 12.98 -9.94 9.75
CA ASP A 237 12.85 -8.47 9.67
C ASP A 237 11.65 -8.02 8.83
N ILE A 238 11.35 -8.70 7.72
CA ILE A 238 10.25 -8.32 6.83
C ILE A 238 8.88 -8.68 7.44
N GLU A 239 8.79 -9.80 8.16
CA GLU A 239 7.61 -10.16 8.93
C GLU A 239 7.40 -9.23 10.14
N LEU A 240 8.47 -8.73 10.77
CA LEU A 240 8.38 -7.71 11.83
C LEU A 240 7.76 -6.41 11.31
N HIS A 241 8.13 -5.96 10.11
CA HIS A 241 7.45 -4.82 9.48
C HIS A 241 5.94 -5.07 9.32
N ALA A 242 5.50 -6.31 9.07
CA ALA A 242 4.08 -6.63 8.96
C ALA A 242 3.35 -6.49 10.30
N VAL A 243 4.02 -6.77 11.43
CA VAL A 243 3.51 -6.53 12.79
C VAL A 243 3.44 -5.04 13.08
N VAL A 244 4.51 -4.30 12.75
CA VAL A 244 4.58 -2.85 12.95
C VAL A 244 3.50 -2.13 12.13
N ALA A 245 3.22 -2.59 10.91
CA ALA A 245 2.12 -2.10 10.10
C ALA A 245 0.77 -2.27 10.82
N ILE A 246 0.49 -3.44 11.44
CA ILE A 246 -0.73 -3.65 12.21
C ILE A 246 -0.81 -2.70 13.41
N ASN A 247 0.31 -2.38 14.07
CA ASN A 247 0.33 -1.42 15.17
C ASN A 247 -0.18 -0.01 14.77
N TYR A 248 -0.01 0.39 13.50
CA TYR A 248 -0.58 1.65 13.00
C TYR A 248 -2.07 1.58 12.62
N LEU A 249 -2.65 0.37 12.63
CA LEU A 249 -4.07 0.13 12.45
C LEU A 249 -4.79 -0.11 13.76
N SER A 250 -4.14 -0.72 14.75
CA SER A 250 -4.75 -1.04 16.04
C SER A 250 -4.99 0.23 16.85
N ASP A 251 -6.25 0.49 17.20
CA ASP A 251 -6.61 1.38 18.33
C ASP A 251 -6.80 0.58 19.62
N MET A 252 -7.05 -0.72 19.48
CA MET A 252 -7.26 -1.66 20.56
C MET A 252 -6.91 -3.07 20.09
N ILE A 253 -6.48 -3.92 21.02
CA ILE A 253 -6.30 -5.35 20.78
C ILE A 253 -7.33 -6.15 21.56
N LEU A 254 -8.01 -7.05 20.86
CA LEU A 254 -8.79 -8.11 21.44
C LEU A 254 -7.94 -9.39 21.42
N PHE A 255 -7.34 -9.75 22.55
CA PHE A 255 -6.52 -10.94 22.64
C PHE A 255 -7.38 -12.14 23.03
N VAL A 256 -7.35 -13.18 22.19
CA VAL A 256 -8.21 -14.35 22.34
C VAL A 256 -7.42 -15.51 22.92
N ILE A 257 -7.91 -16.03 24.03
CA ILE A 257 -7.38 -17.21 24.73
C ILE A 257 -8.41 -18.33 24.62
N ASP A 258 -7.92 -19.54 24.41
CA ASP A 258 -8.67 -20.78 24.50
C ASP A 258 -8.21 -21.56 25.75
N PRO A 259 -8.94 -21.45 26.88
CA PRO A 259 -8.61 -22.15 28.12
C PRO A 259 -8.66 -23.68 28.02
N THR A 260 -9.30 -24.22 26.98
CA THR A 260 -9.43 -25.68 26.78
C THR A 260 -8.19 -26.31 26.19
N GLU A 261 -7.25 -25.51 25.67
CA GLU A 261 -6.07 -25.94 24.90
C GLU A 261 -6.39 -26.78 23.64
N PHE A 262 -7.67 -26.95 23.26
CA PHE A 262 -8.08 -27.68 22.05
C PHE A 262 -7.60 -27.01 20.75
N CYS A 263 -7.17 -25.75 20.82
CA CYS A 263 -6.45 -25.08 19.75
C CYS A 263 -5.09 -25.72 19.41
N GLY A 264 -4.55 -26.57 20.30
CA GLY A 264 -3.26 -27.26 20.16
C GLY A 264 -2.08 -26.51 20.76
N PHE A 265 -2.34 -25.53 21.64
CA PHE A 265 -1.32 -24.70 22.29
C PHE A 265 -1.63 -24.61 23.79
N THR A 266 -0.59 -24.66 24.61
CA THR A 266 -0.74 -24.62 26.07
C THR A 266 -1.11 -23.23 26.56
N MET A 267 -1.65 -23.15 27.77
CA MET A 267 -1.92 -21.87 28.42
C MET A 267 -0.66 -21.02 28.62
N GLU A 268 0.48 -21.65 28.88
CA GLU A 268 1.77 -20.96 28.99
C GLU A 268 2.19 -20.31 27.66
N GLU A 269 2.05 -21.03 26.54
CA GLU A 269 2.32 -20.48 25.21
C GLU A 269 1.41 -19.28 24.91
N GLN A 270 0.10 -19.43 25.13
CA GLN A 270 -0.89 -18.37 24.94
C GLN A 270 -0.58 -17.12 25.76
N PHE A 271 -0.20 -17.29 27.03
CA PHE A 271 0.17 -16.18 27.92
C PHE A 271 1.49 -15.52 27.48
N ASN A 272 2.49 -16.27 27.07
CA ASN A 272 3.75 -15.72 26.55
C ASN A 272 3.51 -14.83 25.32
N LEU A 273 2.65 -15.25 24.40
CA LEU A 273 2.26 -14.43 23.25
C LEU A 273 1.54 -13.14 23.68
N LEU A 274 0.62 -13.21 24.65
CA LEU A 274 -0.04 -12.02 25.20
C LEU A 274 0.99 -11.01 25.74
N GLN A 275 1.98 -11.48 26.50
CA GLN A 275 3.03 -10.64 27.08
C GLN A 275 3.93 -10.01 26.00
N GLU A 276 4.24 -10.73 24.92
CA GLU A 276 4.97 -10.16 23.78
C GLU A 276 4.17 -9.08 23.06
N ILE A 277 2.87 -9.31 22.85
CA ILE A 277 1.98 -8.32 22.24
C ILE A 277 1.88 -7.09 23.15
N ARG A 278 1.73 -7.26 24.46
CA ARG A 278 1.69 -6.14 25.41
C ARG A 278 2.94 -5.28 25.37
N LYS A 279 4.12 -5.89 25.16
CA LYS A 279 5.40 -5.16 25.02
C LYS A 279 5.53 -4.44 23.68
N THR A 280 4.83 -4.90 22.65
CA THR A 280 4.97 -4.41 21.28
C THR A 280 3.94 -3.33 20.95
N PHE A 281 2.73 -3.45 21.50
CA PHE A 281 1.59 -2.59 21.20
C PHE A 281 1.25 -1.68 22.37
N ASN A 282 1.22 -0.37 22.11
CA ASN A 282 0.93 0.67 23.12
C ASN A 282 -0.56 1.03 23.18
N VAL A 283 -1.44 0.10 22.83
CA VAL A 283 -2.90 0.28 22.86
C VAL A 283 -3.53 -0.56 23.95
N PRO A 284 -4.78 -0.26 24.37
CA PRO A 284 -5.50 -1.10 25.31
C PRO A 284 -5.64 -2.54 24.80
N ILE A 285 -5.55 -3.49 25.73
CA ILE A 285 -5.71 -4.91 25.46
C ILE A 285 -6.86 -5.43 26.31
N LEU A 286 -7.88 -5.96 25.66
CA LEU A 286 -8.96 -6.71 26.29
C LEU A 286 -8.75 -8.19 26.00
N VAL A 287 -8.88 -9.03 27.02
CA VAL A 287 -8.71 -10.47 26.89
C VAL A 287 -10.07 -11.14 26.82
N ALA A 288 -10.29 -11.96 25.80
CA ALA A 288 -11.48 -12.80 25.67
C ALA A 288 -11.12 -14.27 25.87
N LEU A 289 -11.66 -14.88 26.92
CA LEU A 289 -11.64 -16.33 27.13
C LEU A 289 -12.75 -16.94 26.30
N THR A 290 -12.39 -17.70 25.27
CA THR A 290 -13.33 -18.31 24.32
C THR A 290 -13.66 -19.76 24.68
N LYS A 291 -14.63 -20.34 23.97
CA LYS A 291 -15.07 -21.74 24.13
C LYS A 291 -15.57 -22.05 25.54
N MET A 292 -16.10 -21.05 26.23
CA MET A 292 -16.68 -21.18 27.57
C MET A 292 -17.96 -22.04 27.61
N ASP A 293 -18.40 -22.54 26.45
CA ASP A 293 -19.47 -23.53 26.33
C ASP A 293 -19.05 -24.96 26.69
N VAL A 294 -17.73 -25.22 26.79
CA VAL A 294 -17.16 -26.52 27.18
C VAL A 294 -17.21 -26.66 28.70
N ASP A 295 -17.80 -27.76 29.19
CA ASP A 295 -17.85 -28.07 30.61
C ASP A 295 -16.46 -28.46 31.15
N GLU A 296 -16.19 -28.15 32.43
CA GLU A 296 -14.97 -28.56 33.17
C GLU A 296 -13.63 -27.98 32.64
N ILE A 297 -13.54 -26.66 32.49
CA ILE A 297 -12.25 -25.99 32.27
C ILE A 297 -11.47 -25.98 33.59
N GLU A 298 -10.50 -26.87 33.73
CA GLU A 298 -9.62 -26.93 34.90
C GLU A 298 -8.79 -25.65 35.06
N GLY A 299 -8.67 -25.15 36.30
CA GLY A 299 -7.75 -24.05 36.61
C GLY A 299 -8.20 -22.64 36.17
N LEU A 300 -9.48 -22.46 35.83
CA LEU A 300 -10.02 -21.17 35.39
C LEU A 300 -9.80 -20.05 36.43
N ASP A 301 -10.02 -20.33 37.72
CA ASP A 301 -9.83 -19.34 38.79
C ASP A 301 -8.37 -18.85 38.86
N LYS A 302 -7.42 -19.77 38.66
CA LYS A 302 -5.99 -19.44 38.64
C LYS A 302 -5.62 -18.63 37.39
N LEU A 303 -6.21 -18.97 36.24
CA LEU A 303 -6.01 -18.21 35.01
C LEU A 303 -6.49 -16.76 35.15
N GLU A 304 -7.63 -16.54 35.81
CA GLU A 304 -8.12 -15.18 36.09
C GLU A 304 -7.18 -14.41 37.02
N GLU A 305 -6.58 -15.07 38.01
CA GLU A 305 -5.56 -14.48 38.88
C GLU A 305 -4.29 -14.10 38.10
N ASP A 306 -3.78 -15.02 37.26
CA ASP A 306 -2.60 -14.80 36.41
C ASP A 306 -2.84 -13.67 35.37
N LEU A 307 -4.09 -13.48 34.96
CA LEU A 307 -4.52 -12.41 34.06
C LEU A 307 -4.95 -11.12 34.78
N GLY A 308 -4.82 -11.01 36.11
CA GLY A 308 -5.40 -9.92 36.90
C GLY A 308 -4.98 -8.49 36.53
N GLU A 309 -3.94 -8.32 35.71
CA GLU A 309 -3.53 -7.03 35.14
C GLU A 309 -4.34 -6.63 33.88
N TYR A 310 -5.09 -7.57 33.31
CA TYR A 310 -5.91 -7.40 32.12
C TYR A 310 -7.38 -7.43 32.48
N GLU A 311 -8.17 -6.71 31.69
CA GLU A 311 -9.62 -6.90 31.70
C GLU A 311 -9.96 -8.17 30.91
N VAL A 312 -10.73 -9.07 31.53
CA VAL A 312 -11.03 -10.41 31.01
C VAL A 312 -12.54 -10.59 30.87
N LEU A 313 -12.97 -11.04 29.69
CA LEU A 313 -14.36 -11.41 29.42
C LEU A 313 -14.47 -12.87 28.96
N LYS A 314 -15.47 -13.57 29.48
CA LYS A 314 -15.80 -14.96 29.12
C LYS A 314 -16.82 -14.96 28.00
N VAL A 315 -16.51 -15.64 26.89
CA VAL A 315 -17.38 -15.68 25.71
C VAL A 315 -17.51 -17.08 25.12
N SER A 316 -18.69 -17.37 24.58
CA SER A 316 -18.89 -18.48 23.65
C SER A 316 -19.54 -17.96 22.39
N SER A 317 -18.78 -17.91 21.28
CA SER A 317 -19.33 -17.54 19.98
C SER A 317 -20.35 -18.56 19.47
N PHE A 318 -20.23 -19.84 19.88
CA PHE A 318 -21.15 -20.90 19.49
C PHE A 318 -22.52 -20.75 20.17
N LYS A 319 -22.53 -20.51 21.49
CA LYS A 319 -23.77 -20.25 22.26
C LYS A 319 -24.24 -18.79 22.21
N LYS A 320 -23.42 -17.88 21.67
CA LYS A 320 -23.59 -16.41 21.69
C LYS A 320 -23.66 -15.82 23.10
N GLU A 321 -22.99 -16.45 24.06
CA GLU A 321 -22.93 -16.00 25.45
C GLU A 321 -21.73 -15.04 25.63
N GLY A 322 -21.92 -13.96 26.40
CA GLY A 322 -20.91 -12.93 26.68
C GLY A 322 -20.55 -12.01 25.49
N ILE A 323 -21.13 -12.24 24.32
CA ILE A 323 -20.84 -11.46 23.10
C ILE A 323 -21.37 -10.02 23.21
N ALA A 324 -22.56 -9.83 23.80
CA ALA A 324 -23.14 -8.51 23.98
C ALA A 324 -22.26 -7.66 24.92
N ASP A 325 -21.90 -8.24 26.07
CA ASP A 325 -21.01 -7.61 27.06
C ASP A 325 -19.64 -7.29 26.44
N LEU A 326 -19.09 -8.19 25.63
CA LEU A 326 -17.85 -7.94 24.87
C LEU A 326 -18.00 -6.77 23.91
N ARG A 327 -19.09 -6.70 23.13
CA ARG A 327 -19.32 -5.61 22.18
C ARG A 327 -19.46 -4.27 22.91
N GLU A 328 -20.24 -4.22 23.99
CA GLU A 328 -20.42 -3.03 24.83
C GLU A 328 -19.07 -2.58 25.39
N ARG A 329 -18.26 -3.49 25.93
CA ARG A 329 -16.97 -3.10 26.49
C ARG A 329 -15.95 -2.64 25.45
N LEU A 330 -15.96 -3.22 24.25
CA LEU A 330 -15.15 -2.72 23.13
C LEU A 330 -15.52 -1.27 22.79
N LEU A 331 -16.82 -0.94 22.79
CA LEU A 331 -17.30 0.43 22.56
C LEU A 331 -16.82 1.38 23.66
N ASP A 332 -17.01 1.01 24.92
CA ASP A 332 -16.59 1.85 26.05
C ASP A 332 -15.10 2.18 26.01
N ILE A 333 -14.23 1.19 25.75
CA ILE A 333 -12.79 1.41 25.69
C ILE A 333 -12.38 2.33 24.53
N LEU A 334 -13.09 2.26 23.41
CA LEU A 334 -12.85 3.15 22.27
C LEU A 334 -13.41 4.56 22.52
N ASP A 335 -14.53 4.67 23.22
CA ASP A 335 -15.15 5.93 23.62
C ASP A 335 -14.32 6.66 24.69
N GLU A 336 -13.78 5.95 25.67
CA GLU A 336 -12.82 6.47 26.67
C GLU A 336 -11.57 7.08 26.01
N GLN A 337 -11.22 6.64 24.79
CA GLN A 337 -10.13 7.20 23.98
C GLN A 337 -10.55 8.38 23.09
N GLY A 338 -11.82 8.77 23.10
CA GLY A 338 -12.41 9.81 22.26
C GLY A 338 -12.47 9.42 20.78
N LEU A 339 -12.45 8.13 20.45
CA LEU A 339 -12.45 7.65 19.06
C LEU A 339 -13.85 7.55 18.46
N MET A 340 -14.89 7.45 19.30
CA MET A 340 -16.29 7.38 18.85
C MET A 340 -16.85 8.76 18.53
N ASP A 341 -16.46 9.81 19.27
CA ASP A 341 -16.81 11.22 18.96
C ASP A 341 -16.41 11.65 17.54
N LEU A 342 -15.34 11.06 17.00
CA LEU A 342 -14.83 11.33 15.65
C LEU A 342 -15.70 10.75 14.52
N LEU A 343 -16.72 9.95 14.85
CA LEU A 343 -17.68 9.40 13.89
C LEU A 343 -18.93 10.28 13.74
N GLU A 344 -19.18 11.20 14.68
CA GLU A 344 -20.35 12.09 14.68
C GLU A 344 -20.11 13.45 13.98
N GLU A 345 -18.85 13.78 13.66
CA GLU A 345 -18.44 14.94 12.83
C GLU A 345 -18.29 14.59 11.35
#